data_AF-A0A849PJJ1-F1
#
_entry.id   AF-A0A849PJJ1-F1
#
_cell.length_a   1.000
_cell.length_b   1.000
_cell.length_c   1.000
_cell.angle_alpha   90.00
_cell.angle_beta   90.00
_cell.angle_gamma   90.00
#
_symmetry.space_group_name_H-M   'P 1'
#
loop_
_entity.id
_entity.type
_entity.pdbx_description
1 polymer ?
#
loop_
_entity_poly.entity_id
_entity_poly.type
_entity_poly.pdbx_seq_one_letter_code
_entity_poly.pdbx_strand_id
1 'polypeptide(L)'
;MKAGDYNENVEIATAYLTLAGKGADVVTVTAASDDHVFEVTDNHVNISGFNVAGATGATGISNAGIYLKGAGHCNISDNNCSYNDGNGIYLDSSSNNTLLNNTASNNEGDGIYLDSSSNNTLLNNTASNNEYDGGYYGIELYDSSDNLIYNNYFDNTNNAYDNGVNTWNTTKTPGLNIIGGSFIGGNYWSDYKGNDPDGDGLGNMSYSIDGDGNSDYHPLCPPSSVKGDLNGDGTLTPADAAIALRLAVTGACDDAADVSGDGTVTSLDALMILQAAADMVEL
;
A
#
# COMPACT_ATOMS: atom_id res chain seq x y z
N MET A 1 4.64 13.67 -21.02
CA MET A 1 5.95 14.35 -21.06
C MET A 1 7.02 13.35 -21.48
N LYS A 2 8.10 13.83 -22.12
CA LYS A 2 9.21 12.97 -22.51
C LYS A 2 10.08 12.66 -21.29
N ALA A 3 10.86 11.59 -21.36
CA ALA A 3 11.89 11.30 -20.37
C ALA A 3 12.82 12.51 -20.16
N GLY A 4 13.20 12.74 -18.91
CA GLY A 4 14.06 13.84 -18.50
C GLY A 4 13.66 14.42 -17.13
N ASP A 5 14.50 15.33 -16.67
CA ASP A 5 14.34 16.04 -15.40
C ASP A 5 13.81 17.45 -15.66
N TYR A 6 12.75 17.82 -14.95
CA TYR A 6 12.09 19.11 -15.02
C TYR A 6 12.16 19.76 -13.64
N ASN A 7 12.64 21.00 -13.58
CA ASN A 7 12.73 21.74 -12.32
C ASN A 7 11.73 22.90 -12.35
N GLU A 8 10.53 22.65 -11.86
CA GLU A 8 9.38 23.56 -11.96
C GLU A 8 8.31 23.20 -10.93
N ASN A 9 7.60 24.19 -10.41
CA ASN A 9 6.37 24.02 -9.66
C ASN A 9 5.19 24.19 -10.65
N VAL A 10 4.33 23.20 -10.74
CA VAL A 10 3.31 23.08 -11.79
C VAL A 10 1.93 23.37 -11.21
N GLU A 11 1.39 24.54 -11.52
CA GLU A 11 0.01 24.93 -11.18
C GLU A 11 -0.98 24.42 -12.24
N ILE A 12 -2.01 23.70 -11.80
CA ILE A 12 -3.04 23.09 -12.63
C ILE A 12 -4.41 23.65 -12.23
N ALA A 13 -4.76 24.78 -12.84
CA ALA A 13 -6.01 25.49 -12.64
C ALA A 13 -6.97 25.32 -13.83
N THR A 14 -6.96 24.15 -14.48
CA THR A 14 -7.82 23.88 -15.65
C THR A 14 -8.37 22.47 -15.60
N ALA A 15 -9.70 22.37 -15.56
CA ALA A 15 -10.41 21.10 -15.56
C ALA A 15 -10.13 20.24 -16.81
N TYR A 16 -10.29 18.93 -16.67
CA TYR A 16 -10.13 17.94 -17.76
C TYR A 16 -8.72 17.88 -18.36
N LEU A 17 -7.71 18.41 -17.65
CA LEU A 17 -6.33 18.31 -18.06
C LEU A 17 -5.79 16.90 -17.79
N THR A 18 -4.99 16.38 -18.71
CA THR A 18 -4.23 15.14 -18.48
C THR A 18 -2.74 15.43 -18.62
N LEU A 19 -2.02 15.24 -17.53
CA LEU A 19 -0.57 15.21 -17.48
C LEU A 19 -0.13 13.75 -17.31
N ALA A 20 0.56 13.24 -18.32
CA ALA A 20 1.04 11.87 -18.32
C ALA A 20 2.52 11.84 -18.68
N GLY A 21 3.39 11.50 -17.74
CA GLY A 21 4.78 11.15 -17.96
C GLY A 21 4.92 9.81 -18.70
N LYS A 22 6.13 9.51 -19.16
CA LYS A 22 6.42 8.24 -19.84
C LYS A 22 6.58 7.06 -18.85
N GLY A 23 6.65 7.37 -17.56
CA GLY A 23 6.96 6.45 -16.47
C GLY A 23 7.68 7.22 -15.37
N ALA A 24 7.35 6.93 -14.11
CA ALA A 24 7.98 7.58 -12.97
C ALA A 24 9.50 7.26 -12.89
N ASP A 25 9.93 6.16 -13.49
CA ASP A 25 11.33 5.77 -13.63
C ASP A 25 12.16 6.68 -14.57
N VAL A 26 11.49 7.46 -15.44
CA VAL A 26 12.17 8.24 -16.49
C VAL A 26 11.74 9.70 -16.59
N VAL A 27 10.68 10.13 -15.90
CA VAL A 27 10.23 11.52 -15.87
C VAL A 27 10.23 12.03 -14.43
N THR A 28 11.21 12.86 -14.09
CA THR A 28 11.28 13.51 -12.77
C THR A 28 10.82 14.96 -12.87
N VAL A 29 9.93 15.38 -11.99
CA VAL A 29 9.59 16.78 -11.74
C VAL A 29 10.00 17.11 -10.31
N THR A 30 10.86 18.12 -10.17
CA THR A 30 11.36 18.60 -8.88
C THR A 30 10.91 20.04 -8.67
N ALA A 31 10.52 20.38 -7.44
CA ALA A 31 10.14 21.74 -7.10
C ALA A 31 11.29 22.73 -7.38
N ALA A 32 10.97 23.86 -8.02
CA ALA A 32 11.94 24.92 -8.30
C ALA A 32 12.06 25.95 -7.16
N SER A 33 11.11 25.95 -6.23
CA SER A 33 11.05 26.78 -5.02
C SER A 33 10.37 26.03 -3.88
N ASP A 34 10.38 26.62 -2.68
CA ASP A 34 9.75 26.10 -1.46
C ASP A 34 8.20 26.07 -1.57
N ASP A 35 7.68 25.15 -2.38
CA ASP A 35 6.26 24.99 -2.70
C ASP A 35 5.96 23.54 -3.13
N HIS A 36 4.70 23.21 -3.38
CA HIS A 36 4.28 21.93 -3.94
C HIS A 36 4.90 21.70 -5.33
N VAL A 37 5.16 20.44 -5.72
CA VAL A 37 5.62 20.18 -7.11
C VAL A 37 4.45 20.30 -8.08
N PHE A 38 3.31 19.67 -7.77
CA PHE A 38 2.06 19.84 -8.50
C PHE A 38 0.98 20.39 -7.57
N GLU A 39 0.35 21.51 -7.95
CA GLU A 39 -0.84 22.03 -7.28
C GLU A 39 -2.05 21.93 -8.22
N VAL A 40 -3.06 21.16 -7.82
CA VAL A 40 -4.30 20.94 -8.57
C VAL A 40 -5.45 21.68 -7.89
N THR A 41 -6.01 22.66 -8.60
CA THR A 41 -7.11 23.52 -8.08
C THR A 41 -8.41 23.39 -8.86
N ASP A 42 -8.47 22.45 -9.81
CA ASP A 42 -9.65 22.22 -10.65
C ASP A 42 -9.97 20.73 -10.81
N ASN A 43 -11.21 20.45 -11.21
CA ASN A 43 -11.78 19.10 -11.22
C ASN A 43 -11.38 18.29 -12.45
N HIS A 44 -11.53 16.97 -12.39
CA HIS A 44 -11.33 16.07 -13.54
C HIS A 44 -9.90 16.11 -14.11
N VAL A 45 -8.90 16.37 -13.27
CA VAL A 45 -7.49 16.35 -13.67
C VAL A 45 -6.93 14.94 -13.54
N ASN A 46 -6.15 14.51 -14.52
CA ASN A 46 -5.42 13.26 -14.49
C ASN A 46 -3.91 13.54 -14.40
N ILE A 47 -3.23 12.99 -13.40
CA ILE A 47 -1.76 13.05 -13.26
C ILE A 47 -1.21 11.63 -13.18
N SER A 48 -0.29 11.28 -14.07
CA SER A 48 0.30 9.95 -14.07
C SER A 48 1.72 9.82 -14.59
N GLY A 49 2.45 8.81 -14.10
CA GLY A 49 3.75 8.41 -14.64
C GLY A 49 4.87 9.40 -14.36
N PHE A 50 4.84 10.08 -13.21
CA PHE A 50 5.87 11.03 -12.78
C PHE A 50 6.57 10.58 -11.50
N ASN A 51 7.88 10.81 -11.42
CA ASN A 51 8.59 10.91 -10.15
C ASN A 51 8.57 12.36 -9.69
N VAL A 52 8.06 12.60 -8.49
CA VAL A 52 7.66 13.91 -7.97
C VAL A 52 8.36 14.10 -6.63
N ALA A 53 9.35 14.99 -6.59
CA ALA A 53 10.27 15.07 -5.46
C ALA A 53 10.67 16.50 -5.12
N GLY A 54 11.26 16.68 -3.95
CA GLY A 54 11.86 17.95 -3.53
C GLY A 54 10.84 19.05 -3.23
N ALA A 55 9.57 18.74 -2.96
CA ALA A 55 8.67 19.70 -2.34
C ALA A 55 9.22 20.05 -0.94
N THR A 56 9.83 21.23 -0.83
CA THR A 56 10.44 21.74 0.41
C THR A 56 9.54 22.79 1.03
N GLY A 57 9.28 22.71 2.33
CA GLY A 57 8.53 23.73 3.07
C GLY A 57 9.45 24.57 3.95
N ALA A 58 9.22 25.89 4.02
CA ALA A 58 9.68 26.64 5.19
C ALA A 58 8.97 26.05 6.41
N THR A 59 9.74 25.63 7.42
CA THR A 59 9.29 24.90 8.61
C THR A 59 7.83 25.18 9.02
N GLY A 60 6.97 24.16 8.94
CA GLY A 60 5.58 24.21 9.44
C GLY A 60 4.47 24.41 8.40
N ILE A 61 4.77 24.40 7.09
CA ILE A 61 3.75 24.33 6.03
C ILE A 61 3.93 22.99 5.29
N SER A 62 2.85 22.20 5.19
CA SER A 62 2.81 20.89 4.53
C SER A 62 2.83 21.01 3.01
N ASN A 63 3.99 21.42 2.47
CA ASN A 63 4.23 21.30 1.03
C ASN A 63 4.20 19.82 0.64
N ALA A 64 3.82 19.53 -0.60
CA ALA A 64 3.58 18.16 -1.03
C ALA A 64 4.09 17.91 -2.44
N GLY A 65 4.46 16.66 -2.72
CA GLY A 65 4.76 16.26 -4.09
C GLY A 65 3.56 16.57 -5.00
N ILE A 66 2.39 16.01 -4.67
CA ILE A 66 1.14 16.34 -5.35
C ILE A 66 0.13 16.86 -4.32
N TYR A 67 -0.38 18.07 -4.55
CA TYR A 67 -1.39 18.71 -3.72
C TYR A 67 -2.68 18.95 -4.51
N LEU A 68 -3.81 18.49 -3.97
CA LEU A 68 -5.16 18.75 -4.47
C LEU A 68 -5.86 19.68 -3.50
N LYS A 69 -6.35 20.81 -4.01
CA LYS A 69 -6.99 21.85 -3.22
C LYS A 69 -8.39 22.15 -3.72
N GLY A 70 -9.40 21.72 -2.97
CA GLY A 70 -10.80 21.87 -3.38
C GLY A 70 -11.13 21.14 -4.69
N ALA A 71 -10.36 20.13 -5.07
CA ALA A 71 -10.46 19.45 -6.36
C ALA A 71 -11.22 18.12 -6.22
N GLY A 72 -11.98 17.75 -7.25
CA GLY A 72 -12.78 16.55 -7.27
C GLY A 72 -12.77 15.84 -8.62
N HIS A 73 -13.12 14.56 -8.59
CA HIS A 73 -13.13 13.69 -9.78
C HIS A 73 -11.79 13.59 -10.50
N CYS A 74 -10.68 13.84 -9.80
CA CYS A 74 -9.33 13.70 -10.32
C CYS A 74 -8.84 12.25 -10.20
N ASN A 75 -7.91 11.88 -11.08
CA ASN A 75 -7.21 10.60 -11.06
C ASN A 75 -5.70 10.82 -10.93
N ILE A 76 -5.15 10.44 -9.79
CA ILE A 76 -3.72 10.51 -9.50
C ILE A 76 -3.20 9.09 -9.51
N SER A 77 -2.43 8.72 -10.54
CA SER A 77 -2.07 7.31 -10.76
C SER A 77 -0.65 7.06 -11.23
N ASP A 78 -0.04 5.96 -10.79
CA ASP A 78 1.30 5.53 -11.24
C ASP A 78 2.39 6.62 -11.06
N ASN A 79 2.30 7.40 -9.97
CA ASN A 79 3.31 8.40 -9.61
C ASN A 79 4.18 7.93 -8.44
N ASN A 80 5.42 8.39 -8.40
CA ASN A 80 6.31 8.24 -7.26
C ASN A 80 6.50 9.60 -6.58
N CYS A 81 5.76 9.86 -5.50
CA CYS A 81 5.82 11.05 -4.66
C CYS A 81 6.68 10.80 -3.41
N SER A 82 7.93 10.37 -3.62
CA SER A 82 8.86 10.04 -2.54
C SER A 82 9.91 11.14 -2.34
N TYR A 83 10.52 11.18 -1.16
CA TYR A 83 11.60 12.11 -0.81
C TYR A 83 11.21 13.59 -0.91
N ASN A 84 10.05 13.93 -0.35
CA ASN A 84 9.62 15.31 -0.13
C ASN A 84 9.81 15.67 1.35
N ASP A 85 10.12 16.93 1.65
CA ASP A 85 10.30 17.41 3.03
C ASP A 85 8.94 17.65 3.73
N GLY A 86 7.84 17.52 2.99
CA GLY A 86 6.48 17.51 3.53
C GLY A 86 5.76 16.24 3.13
N ASN A 87 4.49 16.33 2.71
CA ASN A 87 3.69 15.15 2.40
C ASN A 87 4.01 14.59 1.01
N GLY A 88 3.85 13.28 0.79
CA GLY A 88 3.95 12.71 -0.55
C GLY A 88 2.79 13.19 -1.43
N ILE A 89 1.57 12.88 -1.00
CA ILE A 89 0.31 13.32 -1.64
C ILE A 89 -0.58 13.95 -0.59
N TYR A 90 -1.13 15.14 -0.87
CA TYR A 90 -2.04 15.85 0.04
C TYR A 90 -3.34 16.24 -0.66
N LEU A 91 -4.47 15.84 -0.09
CA LEU A 91 -5.82 16.28 -0.46
C LEU A 91 -6.38 17.18 0.62
N ASP A 92 -6.62 18.44 0.30
CA ASP A 92 -7.31 19.42 1.15
C ASP A 92 -8.67 19.73 0.55
N SER A 93 -9.72 19.47 1.33
CA SER A 93 -11.11 19.75 0.95
C SER A 93 -11.48 19.14 -0.42
N SER A 94 -10.88 17.99 -0.75
CA SER A 94 -10.86 17.43 -2.10
C SER A 94 -11.54 16.06 -2.12
N SER A 95 -12.67 15.97 -2.83
CA SER A 95 -13.59 14.83 -2.72
C SER A 95 -13.85 14.14 -4.06
N ASN A 96 -14.20 12.85 -4.03
CA ASN A 96 -14.49 12.05 -5.22
C ASN A 96 -13.29 11.80 -6.15
N ASN A 97 -12.08 11.71 -5.60
CA ASN A 97 -10.86 11.45 -6.35
C ASN A 97 -10.45 9.96 -6.28
N THR A 98 -9.62 9.53 -7.23
CA THR A 98 -8.99 8.20 -7.23
C THR A 98 -7.48 8.34 -7.15
N LEU A 99 -6.88 7.69 -6.15
CA LEU A 99 -5.44 7.55 -5.99
C LEU A 99 -5.09 6.07 -6.22
N LEU A 100 -4.39 5.79 -7.32
CA LEU A 100 -4.14 4.42 -7.78
C LEU A 100 -2.66 4.17 -8.05
N ASN A 101 -2.08 3.11 -7.50
CA ASN A 101 -0.69 2.70 -7.81
C ASN A 101 0.36 3.81 -7.56
N ASN A 102 0.16 4.70 -6.58
CA ASN A 102 1.17 5.70 -6.26
C ASN A 102 2.13 5.17 -5.17
N THR A 103 3.38 5.60 -5.23
CA THR A 103 4.36 5.40 -4.16
C THR A 103 4.60 6.72 -3.45
N ALA A 104 4.41 6.77 -2.13
CA ALA A 104 4.62 7.95 -1.31
C ALA A 104 5.47 7.56 -0.08
N SER A 105 6.77 7.40 -0.31
CA SER A 105 7.69 6.82 0.67
C SER A 105 8.84 7.77 1.00
N ASN A 106 9.42 7.62 2.19
CA ASN A 106 10.57 8.41 2.65
C ASN A 106 10.32 9.92 2.59
N ASN A 107 9.10 10.35 2.89
CA ASN A 107 8.77 11.76 3.04
C ASN A 107 8.98 12.19 4.50
N GLU A 108 9.28 13.48 4.72
CA GLU A 108 9.43 14.04 6.07
C GLU A 108 8.10 14.51 6.69
N GLY A 109 6.98 14.38 5.95
CA GLY A 109 5.61 14.43 6.45
C GLY A 109 4.89 13.09 6.24
N ASP A 110 3.57 13.12 6.14
CA ASP A 110 2.78 11.93 5.86
C ASP A 110 3.03 11.41 4.44
N GLY A 111 2.93 10.09 4.25
CA GLY A 111 2.94 9.52 2.90
C GLY A 111 1.76 10.07 2.09
N ILE A 112 0.55 9.84 2.58
CA ILE A 112 -0.69 10.33 1.98
C ILE A 112 -1.54 11.00 3.06
N TYR A 113 -1.86 12.29 2.89
CA TYR A 113 -2.68 13.05 3.82
C TYR A 113 -4.01 13.48 3.17
N LEU A 114 -5.12 13.22 3.85
CA LEU A 114 -6.46 13.68 3.49
C LEU A 114 -7.00 14.55 4.63
N ASP A 115 -7.21 15.84 4.37
CA ASP A 115 -7.88 16.77 5.27
C ASP A 115 -9.23 17.17 4.68
N SER A 116 -10.31 16.97 5.43
CA SER A 116 -11.68 17.36 5.06
C SER A 116 -12.10 16.84 3.67
N SER A 117 -11.64 15.64 3.32
CA SER A 117 -11.62 15.09 1.96
C SER A 117 -12.37 13.75 1.91
N SER A 118 -13.56 13.75 1.31
CA SER A 118 -14.49 12.63 1.40
C SER A 118 -14.73 11.91 0.07
N ASN A 119 -15.26 10.68 0.12
CA ASN A 119 -15.65 9.92 -1.06
C ASN A 119 -14.48 9.60 -2.03
N ASN A 120 -13.24 9.52 -1.54
CA ASN A 120 -12.08 9.17 -2.35
C ASN A 120 -11.86 7.64 -2.33
N THR A 121 -11.22 7.13 -3.39
CA THR A 121 -10.77 5.73 -3.46
C THR A 121 -9.25 5.67 -3.51
N LEU A 122 -8.66 4.95 -2.56
CA LEU A 122 -7.22 4.72 -2.46
C LEU A 122 -6.94 3.23 -2.64
N LEU A 123 -6.33 2.89 -3.76
CA LEU A 123 -6.11 1.52 -4.20
C LEU A 123 -4.66 1.31 -4.66
N ASN A 124 -4.04 0.22 -4.23
CA ASN A 124 -2.69 -0.17 -4.69
C ASN A 124 -1.58 0.86 -4.41
N ASN A 125 -1.76 1.76 -3.45
CA ASN A 125 -0.72 2.71 -3.11
C ASN A 125 0.27 2.08 -2.12
N THR A 126 1.51 2.55 -2.16
CA THR A 126 2.57 2.18 -1.23
C THR A 126 2.97 3.42 -0.45
N ALA A 127 2.93 3.36 0.88
CA ALA A 127 3.47 4.38 1.75
C ALA A 127 4.38 3.72 2.80
N SER A 128 5.65 4.09 2.80
CA SER A 128 6.65 3.46 3.68
C SER A 128 7.73 4.42 4.12
N ASN A 129 8.25 4.23 5.35
CA ASN A 129 9.32 5.04 5.94
C ASN A 129 9.02 6.56 6.00
N ASN A 130 7.76 6.96 6.21
CA ASN A 130 7.36 8.36 6.38
C ASN A 130 7.36 8.76 7.87
N GLU A 131 8.53 8.71 8.52
CA GLU A 131 8.66 8.65 9.99
C GLU A 131 9.44 9.82 10.61
N TYR A 132 9.59 10.93 9.90
CA TYR A 132 10.43 12.02 10.39
C TYR A 132 9.91 12.58 11.73
N ASP A 133 10.74 12.49 12.78
CA ASP A 133 10.43 12.87 14.18
C ASP A 133 9.23 12.12 14.83
N GLY A 134 8.76 11.02 14.23
CA GLY A 134 7.77 10.10 14.82
C GLY A 134 6.34 10.63 14.93
N GLY A 135 6.04 11.80 14.38
CA GLY A 135 4.72 12.46 14.45
C GLY A 135 3.80 12.19 13.26
N TYR A 136 4.30 11.59 12.18
CA TYR A 136 3.59 11.39 10.91
C TYR A 136 3.20 9.94 10.69
N TYR A 137 2.32 9.73 9.71
CA TYR A 137 1.75 8.45 9.35
C TYR A 137 2.07 8.06 7.90
N GLY A 138 2.01 6.76 7.61
CA GLY A 138 1.95 6.28 6.23
C GLY A 138 0.75 6.88 5.49
N ILE A 139 -0.38 6.96 6.19
CA ILE A 139 -1.60 7.62 5.73
C ILE A 139 -2.35 8.28 6.89
N GLU A 140 -2.77 9.53 6.72
CA GLU A 140 -3.60 10.24 7.71
C GLU A 140 -4.90 10.75 7.06
N LEU A 141 -6.04 10.43 7.70
CA LEU A 141 -7.37 10.91 7.34
C LEU A 141 -7.90 11.77 8.48
N TYR A 142 -7.84 13.08 8.29
CA TYR A 142 -8.31 14.08 9.24
C TYR A 142 -9.63 14.70 8.76
N ASP A 143 -10.67 14.65 9.58
CA ASP A 143 -12.03 15.13 9.31
C ASP A 143 -12.59 14.65 7.94
N SER A 144 -12.13 13.48 7.50
CA SER A 144 -12.38 12.90 6.18
C SER A 144 -13.25 11.66 6.30
N SER A 145 -14.27 11.49 5.45
CA SER A 145 -15.22 10.37 5.59
C SER A 145 -15.64 9.76 4.25
N ASP A 146 -16.25 8.58 4.30
CA ASP A 146 -16.72 7.84 3.12
C ASP A 146 -15.61 7.51 2.12
N ASN A 147 -14.34 7.46 2.56
CA ASN A 147 -13.23 7.01 1.73
C ASN A 147 -13.14 5.48 1.75
N LEU A 148 -12.71 4.90 0.62
CA LEU A 148 -12.50 3.47 0.46
C LEU A 148 -11.00 3.19 0.24
N ILE A 149 -10.38 2.50 1.20
CA ILE A 149 -8.94 2.25 1.25
C ILE A 149 -8.71 0.74 1.30
N TYR A 150 -8.20 0.15 0.22
CA TYR A 150 -7.92 -1.29 0.17
C TYR A 150 -6.78 -1.60 -0.80
N ASN A 151 -6.15 -2.76 -0.59
CA ASN A 151 -5.00 -3.25 -1.33
C ASN A 151 -3.81 -2.29 -1.34
N ASN A 152 -3.63 -1.48 -0.30
CA ASN A 152 -2.47 -0.61 -0.14
C ASN A 152 -1.39 -1.31 0.72
N TYR A 153 -0.16 -0.84 0.63
CA TYR A 153 1.00 -1.33 1.37
C TYR A 153 1.47 -0.26 2.34
N PHE A 154 1.31 -0.51 3.65
CA PHE A 154 1.73 0.39 4.72
C PHE A 154 2.88 -0.23 5.51
N ASP A 155 4.03 0.44 5.50
CA ASP A 155 5.21 0.03 6.25
C ASP A 155 5.92 1.23 6.88
N ASN A 156 5.36 1.69 8.00
CA ASN A 156 5.81 2.85 8.75
C ASN A 156 5.68 2.55 10.24
N THR A 157 6.44 3.26 11.07
CA THR A 157 6.31 3.24 12.53
C THR A 157 4.88 3.55 12.96
N ASN A 158 4.23 4.55 12.36
CA ASN A 158 2.79 4.78 12.47
C ASN A 158 2.15 4.55 11.10
N ASN A 159 1.41 3.46 10.92
CA ASN A 159 0.89 3.10 9.60
C ASN A 159 -0.29 3.98 9.15
N ALA A 160 -1.29 4.18 10.01
CA ALA A 160 -2.47 4.94 9.67
C ALA A 160 -3.11 5.66 10.85
N TYR A 161 -3.65 6.85 10.60
CA TYR A 161 -4.55 7.57 11.51
C TYR A 161 -5.85 7.94 10.79
N ASP A 162 -6.98 7.77 11.47
CA ASP A 162 -8.31 8.05 10.94
C ASP A 162 -9.28 8.48 12.05
N ASN A 163 -9.64 9.77 12.08
CA ASN A 163 -10.64 10.32 13.00
C ASN A 163 -12.04 10.53 12.35
N GLY A 164 -12.25 9.96 11.16
CA GLY A 164 -13.52 10.02 10.46
C GLY A 164 -14.21 8.67 10.37
N VAL A 165 -15.16 8.53 9.44
CA VAL A 165 -15.84 7.26 9.15
C VAL A 165 -15.43 6.79 7.77
N ASN A 166 -14.53 5.82 7.69
CA ASN A 166 -14.01 5.32 6.41
C ASN A 166 -14.03 3.80 6.36
N THR A 167 -13.85 3.25 5.16
CA THR A 167 -13.84 1.79 4.93
C THR A 167 -12.44 1.34 4.52
N TRP A 168 -11.81 0.50 5.35
CA TRP A 168 -10.43 0.06 5.20
C TRP A 168 -10.27 -1.34 4.58
N ASN A 169 -11.33 -1.87 3.98
CA ASN A 169 -11.29 -3.12 3.22
C ASN A 169 -12.42 -3.19 2.21
N THR A 170 -12.30 -4.08 1.24
CA THR A 170 -13.35 -4.46 0.30
C THR A 170 -13.86 -5.87 0.60
N THR A 171 -14.80 -6.35 -0.21
CA THR A 171 -15.24 -7.75 -0.20
C THR A 171 -14.13 -8.63 -0.76
N LYS A 172 -13.82 -9.75 -0.09
CA LYS A 172 -12.87 -10.76 -0.58
C LYS A 172 -13.16 -11.11 -2.05
N THR A 173 -12.23 -10.77 -2.92
CA THR A 173 -12.36 -10.91 -4.38
C THR A 173 -11.11 -11.60 -4.93
N PRO A 174 -11.23 -12.66 -5.76
CA PRO A 174 -10.07 -13.24 -6.42
C PRO A 174 -9.32 -12.20 -7.26
N GLY A 175 -8.00 -12.12 -7.10
CA GLY A 175 -7.15 -11.16 -7.80
C GLY A 175 -5.80 -11.02 -7.13
N LEU A 176 -4.77 -10.73 -7.93
CA LEU A 176 -3.42 -10.51 -7.41
C LEU A 176 -3.41 -9.24 -6.53
N ASN A 177 -3.10 -9.40 -5.26
CA ASN A 177 -3.01 -8.29 -4.30
C ASN A 177 -1.60 -7.65 -4.30
N ILE A 178 -1.44 -6.54 -3.59
CA ILE A 178 -0.21 -5.73 -3.62
C ILE A 178 1.02 -6.46 -3.06
N ILE A 179 0.83 -7.50 -2.25
CA ILE A 179 1.90 -8.36 -1.72
C ILE A 179 2.05 -9.68 -2.49
N GLY A 180 1.35 -9.85 -3.61
CA GLY A 180 1.43 -11.02 -4.48
C GLY A 180 0.49 -12.18 -4.12
N GLY A 181 -0.38 -12.03 -3.12
CA GLY A 181 -1.40 -13.02 -2.76
C GLY A 181 -2.56 -13.09 -3.77
N SER A 182 -3.35 -14.17 -3.68
CA SER A 182 -4.40 -14.50 -4.68
C SER A 182 -5.77 -13.83 -4.46
N PHE A 183 -5.93 -13.12 -3.34
CA PHE A 183 -7.18 -12.44 -3.00
C PHE A 183 -6.93 -10.99 -2.58
N ILE A 184 -7.81 -10.11 -3.06
CA ILE A 184 -7.93 -8.73 -2.61
C ILE A 184 -8.99 -8.69 -1.50
N GLY A 185 -8.64 -8.09 -0.36
CA GLY A 185 -9.51 -7.94 0.80
C GLY A 185 -9.31 -6.58 1.45
N GLY A 186 -8.28 -6.45 2.28
CA GLY A 186 -7.89 -5.23 2.98
C GLY A 186 -6.57 -4.69 2.49
N ASN A 187 -5.78 -4.14 3.41
CA ASN A 187 -4.46 -3.56 3.19
C ASN A 187 -3.38 -4.40 3.87
N TYR A 188 -2.14 -4.24 3.41
CA TYR A 188 -0.99 -4.79 4.11
C TYR A 188 -0.48 -3.80 5.15
N TRP A 189 -0.16 -4.30 6.34
CA TRP A 189 0.35 -3.54 7.47
C TRP A 189 1.60 -4.24 8.00
N SER A 190 2.75 -3.56 8.01
CA SER A 190 4.01 -4.20 8.41
C SER A 190 4.07 -4.64 9.88
N ASP A 191 3.23 -4.05 10.72
CA ASP A 191 3.09 -4.36 12.13
C ASP A 191 1.95 -5.33 12.45
N TYR A 192 1.15 -5.75 11.46
CA TYR A 192 0.08 -6.73 11.67
C TYR A 192 0.63 -8.06 12.19
N LYS A 193 0.01 -8.56 13.28
CA LYS A 193 0.40 -9.81 13.97
C LYS A 193 -0.70 -10.86 13.93
N GLY A 194 -1.76 -10.65 13.15
CA GLY A 194 -2.81 -11.66 12.98
C GLY A 194 -2.33 -12.81 12.12
N ASN A 195 -3.10 -13.91 12.16
CA ASN A 195 -2.81 -15.13 11.42
C ASN A 195 -3.81 -15.35 10.29
N ASP A 196 -3.45 -16.27 9.39
CA ASP A 196 -4.28 -16.77 8.28
C ASP A 196 -4.49 -18.29 8.40
N PRO A 197 -5.39 -18.76 9.27
CA PRO A 197 -5.65 -20.19 9.47
C PRO A 197 -6.25 -20.95 8.27
N ASP A 198 -6.91 -20.26 7.33
CA ASP A 198 -7.50 -20.87 6.14
C ASP A 198 -6.61 -20.78 4.89
N GLY A 199 -5.47 -20.10 5.00
CA GLY A 199 -4.41 -20.04 3.98
C GLY A 199 -4.85 -19.29 2.72
N ASP A 200 -5.77 -18.34 2.87
CA ASP A 200 -6.31 -17.58 1.74
C ASP A 200 -5.57 -16.27 1.46
N GLY A 201 -4.53 -15.96 2.24
CA GLY A 201 -3.73 -14.75 2.17
C GLY A 201 -4.37 -13.54 2.88
N LEU A 202 -5.47 -13.72 3.62
CA LEU A 202 -6.17 -12.68 4.37
C LEU A 202 -6.23 -13.05 5.85
N GLY A 203 -5.95 -12.07 6.70
CA GLY A 203 -5.99 -12.23 8.13
C GLY A 203 -7.41 -12.31 8.68
N ASN A 204 -7.65 -13.26 9.59
CA ASN A 204 -8.95 -13.42 10.25
C ASN A 204 -9.16 -12.49 11.45
N MET A 205 -8.09 -11.82 11.90
CA MET A 205 -8.16 -10.78 12.93
C MET A 205 -8.17 -9.41 12.27
N SER A 206 -9.09 -8.53 12.66
CA SER A 206 -9.09 -7.16 12.16
C SER A 206 -7.83 -6.39 12.61
N TYR A 207 -7.34 -5.50 11.76
CA TYR A 207 -6.34 -4.48 12.14
C TYR A 207 -7.07 -3.20 12.52
N SER A 208 -6.88 -2.72 13.75
CA SER A 208 -7.49 -1.47 14.21
C SER A 208 -6.68 -0.27 13.73
N ILE A 209 -7.37 0.76 13.24
CA ILE A 209 -6.76 2.02 12.81
C ILE A 209 -6.79 2.99 13.99
N ASP A 210 -5.68 3.67 14.23
CA ASP A 210 -5.60 4.69 15.29
C ASP A 210 -6.56 5.85 15.01
N GLY A 211 -7.17 6.40 16.06
CA GLY A 211 -8.21 7.44 15.95
C GLY A 211 -9.58 6.94 16.41
N ASP A 212 -10.59 7.02 15.53
CA ASP A 212 -12.03 6.89 15.87
C ASP A 212 -12.60 5.47 15.63
N GLY A 213 -11.78 4.43 15.85
CA GLY A 213 -12.26 3.05 15.95
C GLY A 213 -12.58 2.36 14.61
N ASN A 214 -12.06 2.88 13.50
CA ASN A 214 -12.08 2.20 12.21
C ASN A 214 -11.22 0.93 12.25
N SER A 215 -11.50 -0.02 11.37
CA SER A 215 -10.72 -1.26 11.28
C SER A 215 -10.72 -1.82 9.87
N ASP A 216 -9.59 -2.41 9.49
CA ASP A 216 -9.46 -3.29 8.34
C ASP A 216 -9.85 -4.72 8.77
N TYR A 217 -10.93 -5.24 8.21
CA TYR A 217 -11.45 -6.57 8.54
C TYR A 217 -10.88 -7.71 7.68
N HIS A 218 -10.08 -7.39 6.66
CA HIS A 218 -9.41 -8.40 5.84
C HIS A 218 -7.93 -8.05 5.59
N PRO A 219 -7.11 -7.80 6.64
CA PRO A 219 -5.70 -7.44 6.46
C PRO A 219 -4.98 -8.44 5.56
N LEU A 220 -4.07 -7.98 4.71
CA LEU A 220 -3.31 -8.86 3.84
C LEU A 220 -2.21 -9.55 4.65
N CYS A 221 -2.20 -10.89 4.63
CA CYS A 221 -1.13 -11.69 5.21
C CYS A 221 -0.10 -12.02 4.13
N PRO A 222 1.20 -11.75 4.34
CA PRO A 222 2.24 -12.31 3.50
C PRO A 222 2.05 -13.81 3.34
N PRO A 223 2.25 -14.37 2.14
CA PRO A 223 2.46 -15.81 2.03
C PRO A 223 3.55 -16.18 3.03
N SER A 224 3.36 -17.28 3.78
CA SER A 224 4.25 -17.63 4.88
C SER A 224 5.72 -17.57 4.40
N SER A 225 6.48 -16.66 5.01
CA SER A 225 7.89 -16.43 4.64
C SER A 225 8.78 -17.63 4.97
N VAL A 226 8.24 -18.60 5.71
CA VAL A 226 8.87 -19.88 5.99
C VAL A 226 8.34 -20.87 4.97
N LYS A 227 9.15 -21.14 3.94
CA LYS A 227 8.94 -22.24 3.01
C LYS A 227 8.66 -23.51 3.81
N GLY A 228 7.48 -24.09 3.65
CA GLY A 228 7.02 -25.26 4.38
C GLY A 228 6.17 -25.01 5.63
N ASP A 229 6.00 -23.76 6.07
CA ASP A 229 5.05 -23.37 7.14
C ASP A 229 3.68 -23.14 6.52
N LEU A 230 2.78 -24.10 6.68
CA LEU A 230 1.49 -24.11 5.97
C LEU A 230 0.33 -23.72 6.86
N ASN A 231 0.60 -23.48 8.15
CA ASN A 231 -0.38 -22.99 9.09
C ASN A 231 -0.12 -21.51 9.50
N GLY A 232 1.01 -20.94 9.06
CA GLY A 232 1.38 -19.55 9.27
C GLY A 232 1.72 -19.20 10.73
N ASP A 233 2.09 -20.19 11.54
CA ASP A 233 2.47 -19.98 12.95
C ASP A 233 3.95 -19.57 13.13
N GLY A 234 4.69 -19.51 12.03
CA GLY A 234 6.10 -19.14 11.99
C GLY A 234 7.05 -20.28 12.36
N THR A 235 6.55 -21.50 12.58
CA THR A 235 7.34 -22.67 12.96
C THR A 235 7.02 -23.88 12.10
N LEU A 236 8.06 -24.62 11.71
CA LEU A 236 7.87 -25.88 10.99
C LEU A 236 7.51 -26.99 11.97
N THR A 237 6.34 -27.59 11.80
CA THR A 237 5.83 -28.65 12.66
C THR A 237 5.27 -29.82 11.85
N PRO A 238 4.97 -30.97 12.48
CA PRO A 238 4.20 -32.03 11.83
C PRO A 238 2.80 -31.61 11.37
N ALA A 239 2.25 -30.48 11.87
CA ALA A 239 0.98 -29.96 11.38
C ALA A 239 1.12 -29.47 9.94
N ASP A 240 2.22 -28.80 9.61
CA ASP A 240 2.49 -28.29 8.26
C ASP A 240 2.68 -29.44 7.27
N ALA A 241 3.43 -30.47 7.66
CA ALA A 241 3.56 -31.70 6.88
C ALA A 241 2.20 -32.37 6.60
N ALA A 242 1.25 -32.32 7.55
CA ALA A 242 -0.08 -32.87 7.36
C ALA A 242 -0.92 -32.02 6.38
N ILE A 243 -0.73 -30.70 6.37
CA ILE A 243 -1.38 -29.79 5.41
C ILE A 243 -0.82 -30.04 4.00
N ALA A 244 0.49 -30.15 3.83
CA ALA A 244 1.13 -30.50 2.56
C ALA A 244 0.63 -31.83 2.01
N LEU A 245 0.47 -32.84 2.88
CA LEU A 245 -0.05 -34.14 2.48
C LEU A 245 -1.51 -34.07 2.01
N ARG A 246 -2.32 -33.19 2.61
CA ARG A 246 -3.70 -32.92 2.16
C ARG A 246 -3.71 -32.26 0.78
N LEU A 247 -2.84 -31.27 0.55
CA LEU A 247 -2.70 -30.58 -0.73
C LEU A 247 -2.26 -31.55 -1.85
N ALA A 248 -1.33 -32.46 -1.54
CA ALA A 248 -0.88 -33.50 -2.47
C ALA A 248 -2.00 -34.44 -2.93
N VAL A 249 -3.02 -34.67 -2.10
CA VAL A 249 -4.18 -35.51 -2.45
C VAL A 249 -5.18 -34.76 -3.33
N THR A 250 -5.33 -33.44 -3.14
CA THR A 250 -6.28 -32.64 -3.91
C THR A 250 -5.70 -32.10 -5.22
N GLY A 251 -4.38 -32.10 -5.37
CA GLY A 251 -3.68 -31.46 -6.49
C GLY A 251 -3.75 -29.94 -6.44
N ALA A 252 -4.01 -29.38 -5.25
CA ALA A 252 -3.97 -27.94 -5.03
C ALA A 252 -2.52 -27.44 -5.04
N CYS A 253 -2.33 -26.22 -5.54
CA CYS A 253 -1.02 -25.58 -5.65
C CYS A 253 -0.87 -24.56 -4.52
N ASP A 254 0.26 -24.60 -3.82
CA ASP A 254 0.65 -23.66 -2.77
C ASP A 254 2.17 -23.55 -2.81
N ASP A 255 2.67 -22.33 -3.02
CA ASP A 255 4.11 -22.06 -3.22
C ASP A 255 4.91 -22.29 -1.94
N ALA A 256 4.30 -22.13 -0.76
CA ALA A 256 4.94 -22.50 0.50
C ALA A 256 4.96 -24.02 0.69
N ALA A 257 4.04 -24.76 0.05
CA ALA A 257 3.97 -26.20 0.13
C ALA A 257 4.86 -26.92 -0.88
N ASP A 258 5.22 -26.32 -2.02
CA ASP A 258 6.20 -26.88 -2.97
C ASP A 258 7.63 -26.62 -2.47
N VAL A 259 8.00 -27.31 -1.39
CA VAL A 259 9.30 -27.10 -0.77
C VAL A 259 10.44 -27.72 -1.60
N SER A 260 10.13 -28.65 -2.51
CA SER A 260 11.08 -29.24 -3.45
C SER A 260 11.39 -28.36 -4.65
N GLY A 261 10.50 -27.43 -5.01
CA GLY A 261 10.63 -26.51 -6.14
C GLY A 261 10.44 -27.18 -7.50
N ASP A 262 9.68 -28.28 -7.55
CA ASP A 262 9.43 -29.03 -8.79
C ASP A 262 8.15 -28.60 -9.52
N GLY A 263 7.43 -27.62 -8.95
CA GLY A 263 6.18 -27.07 -9.45
C GLY A 263 4.96 -27.90 -9.07
N THR A 264 5.10 -28.91 -8.21
CA THR A 264 4.00 -29.77 -7.75
C THR A 264 4.08 -30.10 -6.27
N VAL A 265 2.97 -29.94 -5.54
CA VAL A 265 2.89 -30.38 -4.14
C VAL A 265 2.65 -31.88 -4.08
N THR A 266 3.60 -32.62 -3.54
CA THR A 266 3.56 -34.08 -3.43
C THR A 266 3.81 -34.55 -1.99
N SER A 267 3.76 -35.86 -1.76
CA SER A 267 4.19 -36.43 -0.48
C SER A 267 5.68 -36.21 -0.19
N LEU A 268 6.49 -35.87 -1.21
CA LEU A 268 7.90 -35.52 -1.02
C LEU A 268 8.01 -34.21 -0.24
N ASP A 269 7.21 -33.22 -0.59
CA ASP A 269 7.21 -31.92 0.05
C ASP A 269 6.76 -32.02 1.52
N ALA A 270 5.71 -32.80 1.79
CA ALA A 270 5.29 -33.12 3.15
C ALA A 270 6.40 -33.79 3.97
N LEU A 271 7.21 -34.67 3.35
CA LEU A 271 8.34 -35.31 4.02
C LEU A 271 9.47 -34.31 4.31
N MET A 272 9.78 -33.44 3.35
CA MET A 272 10.79 -32.38 3.52
C MET A 272 10.41 -31.44 4.65
N ILE A 273 9.14 -31.01 4.73
CA ILE A 273 8.60 -30.21 5.84
C ILE A 273 8.77 -30.92 7.17
N LEU A 274 8.42 -32.21 7.24
CA LEU A 274 8.56 -32.99 8.48
C LEU A 274 10.03 -33.16 8.91
N GLN A 275 10.96 -33.26 7.96
CA GLN A 275 12.40 -33.35 8.24
C GLN A 275 12.96 -32.01 8.75
N ALA A 276 12.49 -30.91 8.17
CA ALA A 276 12.87 -29.56 8.59
C ALA A 276 12.29 -29.21 9.97
N ALA A 277 11.06 -29.63 10.27
CA ALA A 277 10.46 -29.55 11.61
C ALA A 277 11.23 -30.33 12.70
N ALA A 278 12.10 -31.27 12.28
CA ALA A 278 12.96 -32.06 13.15
C ALA A 278 14.43 -31.59 13.12
N ASP A 279 14.70 -30.40 12.57
CA ASP A 279 16.03 -29.81 12.38
C ASP A 279 17.00 -30.72 11.60
N MET A 280 16.49 -31.63 10.76
CA MET A 280 17.34 -32.55 9.98
C MET A 280 17.76 -31.99 8.62
N VAL A 281 17.01 -31.02 8.08
CA VAL A 281 17.19 -30.43 6.74
C VAL A 281 16.73 -28.96 6.76
N GLU A 282 17.34 -28.09 5.96
CA GLU A 282 16.85 -26.72 5.67
C GLU A 282 16.07 -26.71 4.34
N LEU A 283 14.98 -25.93 4.26
CA LEU A 283 14.07 -25.86 3.11
C LEU A 283 14.36 -24.69 2.16
#